data_AF-A0A3L8C7B6-F1
#
_entry.id   AF-A0A3L8C7B6-F1
#
_cell.length_a   1.000
_cell.length_b   1.000
_cell.length_c   1.000
_cell.angle_alpha   90.00
_cell.angle_beta   90.00
_cell.angle_gamma   90.00
#
_symmetry.space_group_name_H-M   'P 1'
#
loop_
_entity.id
_entity.type
_entity.pdbx_description
1 polymer ?
#
loop_
_entity_poly.entity_id
_entity_poly.type
_entity_poly.pdbx_seq_one_letter_code
_entity_poly.pdbx_strand_id
1 'polypeptide(L)'
;MADYIHLAAACWVLVAGGLQIALKKGTSMHRRLGWSWMLSMLVVALSSFWITGFMDLLWGYSPIHLLSLWVIFCVLMSVQGARNQNLRRHILFAVGAYLGTVGATLGALAPGRMLHGIFFG
;
A
#
# COMPACT_ATOMS: atom_id res chain seq x y z
N MET A 1 -17.85 -1.01 7.30
CA MET A 1 -17.79 0.32 6.60
C MET A 1 -16.37 0.67 6.18
N ALA A 2 -15.37 0.45 7.04
CA ALA A 2 -13.94 0.59 6.67
C ALA A 2 -13.53 -0.30 5.48
N ASP A 3 -14.22 -1.43 5.30
CA ASP A 3 -13.90 -2.48 4.32
C ASP A 3 -14.00 -1.98 2.86
N TYR A 4 -15.06 -1.23 2.53
CA TYR A 4 -15.25 -0.69 1.18
C TYR A 4 -14.27 0.45 0.86
N ILE A 5 -13.98 1.31 1.84
CA ILE A 5 -13.01 2.39 1.69
C ILE A 5 -11.61 1.80 1.50
N HIS A 6 -11.26 0.80 2.32
CA HIS A 6 -9.99 0.10 2.20
C HIS A 6 -9.85 -0.58 0.84
N LEU A 7 -10.87 -1.31 0.38
CA LEU A 7 -10.85 -1.98 -0.91
C LEU A 7 -10.70 -0.99 -2.07
N ALA A 8 -11.51 0.08 -2.09
CA ALA A 8 -11.44 1.10 -3.14
C ALA A 8 -10.06 1.80 -3.16
N ALA A 9 -9.53 2.13 -1.99
CA ALA A 9 -8.21 2.73 -1.86
C ALA A 9 -7.10 1.75 -2.26
N ALA A 10 -7.21 0.46 -1.93
CA ALA A 10 -6.24 -0.57 -2.31
C ALA A 10 -6.19 -0.77 -3.83
N CYS A 11 -7.36 -0.80 -4.49
CA CYS A 11 -7.44 -0.82 -5.95
C CYS A 11 -6.75 0.40 -6.58
N TRP A 12 -7.01 1.59 -6.06
CA TRP A 12 -6.36 2.81 -6.54
C TRP A 12 -4.85 2.76 -6.34
N VAL A 13 -4.38 2.27 -5.19
CA VAL A 13 -2.95 2.16 -4.86
C VAL A 13 -2.20 1.26 -5.85
N LEU A 14 -2.81 0.14 -6.26
CA LEU A 14 -2.21 -0.76 -7.26
C LEU A 14 -2.11 -0.10 -8.64
N VAL A 15 -3.20 0.51 -9.12
CA VAL A 15 -3.27 1.16 -10.43
C VAL A 15 -2.38 2.39 -10.48
N ALA A 16 -2.53 3.31 -9.52
CA ALA A 16 -1.76 4.54 -9.46
C ALA A 16 -0.26 4.26 -9.23
N GLY A 17 0.09 3.25 -8.43
CA GLY A 17 1.48 2.84 -8.24
C GLY A 17 2.12 2.29 -9.52
N GLY A 18 1.40 1.42 -10.26
CA GLY A 18 1.85 0.92 -11.55
C GLY A 18 2.05 2.04 -12.57
N LEU A 19 1.09 2.96 -12.66
CA LEU A 19 1.19 4.16 -13.49
C LEU A 19 2.36 5.06 -13.06
N GLN A 20 2.58 5.24 -11.76
CA GLN A 20 3.67 6.06 -11.22
C GLN A 20 5.05 5.54 -11.64
N ILE A 21 5.20 4.21 -11.70
CA ILE A 21 6.42 3.52 -12.18
C ILE A 21 6.57 3.69 -13.70
N ALA A 22 5.47 3.58 -14.47
CA ALA A 22 5.47 3.70 -15.92
C ALA A 22 5.71 5.14 -16.42
N LEU A 23 5.19 6.14 -15.71
CA LEU A 23 5.26 7.54 -16.11
C LEU A 23 6.70 8.07 -16.16
N LYS A 24 6.88 9.10 -17.01
CA LYS A 24 8.12 9.87 -17.07
C LYS A 24 8.33 10.61 -15.75
N LYS A 25 9.44 10.28 -15.08
CA LYS A 25 9.84 10.81 -13.78
C LYS A 25 10.17 12.30 -13.90
N GLY A 26 9.93 13.06 -12.82
CA GLY A 26 10.19 14.50 -12.76
C GLY A 26 9.12 15.42 -13.36
N THR A 27 8.14 14.87 -14.09
CA THR A 27 7.02 15.63 -14.65
C THR A 27 6.02 16.10 -13.58
N SER A 28 5.23 17.14 -13.90
CA SER A 28 4.13 17.58 -13.02
C SER A 28 3.06 16.50 -12.85
N MET A 29 2.85 15.66 -13.87
CA MET A 29 1.95 14.51 -13.81
C MET A 29 2.44 13.46 -12.81
N HIS A 30 3.73 13.09 -12.88
CA HIS A 30 4.33 12.17 -11.90
C HIS A 30 4.21 12.71 -10.47
N ARG A 31 4.37 14.02 -10.25
CA ARG A 31 4.21 14.60 -8.90
C ARG A 31 2.76 14.53 -8.40
N ARG A 32 1.78 14.92 -9.24
CA ARG A 32 0.36 14.91 -8.86
C ARG A 32 -0.14 13.49 -8.57
N LEU A 33 0.19 12.54 -9.44
CA LEU A 33 -0.16 11.13 -9.24
C LEU A 33 0.58 10.54 -8.03
N GLY A 34 1.85 10.90 -7.83
CA GLY A 34 2.63 10.46 -6.68
C GLY A 34 2.03 10.91 -5.35
N TRP A 35 1.56 12.16 -5.26
CA TRP A 35 0.90 12.65 -4.05
C TRP A 35 -0.43 11.95 -3.78
N SER A 36 -1.26 11.74 -4.81
CA SER A 36 -2.51 10.99 -4.61
C SER A 36 -2.24 9.56 -4.18
N TRP A 37 -1.24 8.92 -4.79
CA TRP A 37 -0.81 7.56 -4.45
C TRP A 37 -0.27 7.44 -3.02
N MET A 38 0.61 8.35 -2.58
CA MET A 38 1.15 8.37 -1.21
C MET A 38 0.05 8.60 -0.17
N LEU A 39 -0.93 9.45 -0.45
CA LEU A 39 -2.07 9.66 0.44
C LEU A 39 -2.94 8.41 0.54
N SER A 40 -3.24 7.76 -0.59
CA SER A 40 -4.00 6.52 -0.60
C SER A 40 -3.27 5.38 0.11
N MET A 41 -1.95 5.28 -0.01
CA MET A 41 -1.13 4.34 0.76
C MET A 41 -1.34 4.50 2.27
N LEU A 42 -1.37 5.75 2.77
CA LEU A 42 -1.66 6.02 4.19
C LEU A 42 -3.08 5.63 4.56
N VAL A 43 -4.08 5.93 3.72
CA VAL A 43 -5.48 5.55 3.98
C VAL A 43 -5.62 4.03 4.08
N VAL A 44 -5.02 3.28 3.15
CA VAL A 44 -5.02 1.80 3.15
C VAL A 44 -4.33 1.27 4.41
N ALA A 45 -3.13 1.77 4.72
CA ALA A 45 -2.36 1.30 5.87
C ALA A 45 -2.98 1.68 7.22
N LEU A 46 -3.71 2.79 7.32
CA LEU A 46 -4.40 3.18 8.56
C LEU A 46 -5.72 2.43 8.72
N SER A 47 -6.49 2.27 7.65
CA SER A 47 -7.76 1.54 7.68
C SER A 47 -7.58 0.04 7.96
N SER A 48 -6.44 -0.55 7.58
CA SER A 48 -6.13 -1.96 7.89
C SER A 48 -6.06 -2.26 9.39
N PHE A 49 -5.78 -1.27 10.25
CA PHE A 49 -5.80 -1.46 11.71
C PHE A 49 -7.21 -1.72 12.25
N TRP A 50 -8.25 -1.28 11.53
CA TRP A 50 -9.65 -1.58 11.86
C TRP A 50 -10.18 -2.84 11.18
N ILE A 51 -9.40 -3.45 10.28
CA ILE A 51 -9.74 -4.73 9.67
C ILE A 51 -9.17 -5.83 10.56
N THR A 52 -10.00 -6.32 11.47
CA THR A 52 -9.70 -7.53 12.24
C THR A 52 -10.13 -8.75 11.43
N GLY A 53 -9.20 -9.69 11.20
CA GLY A 53 -9.44 -10.90 10.42
C GLY A 53 -8.77 -12.11 11.05
N PHE A 54 -9.38 -13.28 10.83
CA PHE A 54 -9.23 -14.64 11.42
C PHE A 54 -7.82 -15.20 11.72
N MET A 55 -6.74 -14.46 11.51
CA MET A 55 -5.36 -14.88 11.71
C MET A 55 -4.70 -14.14 12.88
N ASP A 56 -5.34 -14.20 14.05
CA ASP A 56 -4.75 -13.83 15.36
C ASP A 56 -3.70 -14.87 15.79
N LEU A 57 -2.80 -15.25 14.88
CA LEU A 57 -1.88 -16.37 15.06
C LEU A 57 -0.77 -16.08 16.08
N LEU A 58 -0.51 -14.79 16.35
CA LEU A 58 0.48 -14.31 17.33
C LEU A 58 -0.12 -13.13 18.10
N TRP A 59 -0.76 -13.41 19.24
CA TRP A 59 -1.20 -12.38 20.21
C TRP A 59 -2.15 -11.29 19.66
N GLY A 60 -3.02 -11.62 18.70
CA GLY A 60 -3.98 -10.66 18.13
C GLY A 60 -3.43 -9.72 17.06
N TYR A 61 -2.19 -9.92 16.59
CA TYR A 61 -1.61 -9.17 15.48
C TYR A 61 -1.42 -10.04 14.23
N SER A 62 -2.23 -9.78 13.20
CA SER A 62 -2.05 -10.35 11.86
C SER A 62 -0.80 -9.77 11.17
N PRO A 63 -0.10 -10.52 10.28
CA PRO A 63 1.01 -10.01 9.46
C PRO A 63 0.69 -8.72 8.68
N ILE A 64 -0.60 -8.47 8.43
CA ILE A 64 -1.10 -7.26 7.78
C ILE A 64 -0.81 -5.99 8.60
N HIS A 65 -0.81 -6.05 9.94
CA HIS A 65 -0.52 -4.88 10.77
C HIS A 65 0.97 -4.50 10.73
N LEU A 66 1.86 -5.49 10.75
CA LEU A 66 3.30 -5.26 10.55
C LEU A 66 3.57 -4.66 9.17
N LEU A 67 2.89 -5.17 8.14
CA LEU A 67 2.98 -4.63 6.79
C LEU A 67 2.46 -3.19 6.71
N SER A 68 1.43 -2.86 7.48
CA SER A 68 0.85 -1.51 7.51
C SER A 68 1.81 -0.51 8.17
N LEU A 69 2.45 -0.88 9.28
CA LEU A 69 3.52 -0.08 9.89
C LEU A 69 4.69 0.13 8.91
N TRP A 70 5.07 -0.92 8.19
CA TRP A 70 6.11 -0.86 7.17
C TRP A 70 5.75 0.09 6.02
N VAL A 71 4.52 0.05 5.52
CA VAL A 71 4.04 0.95 4.47
C VAL A 71 4.05 2.41 4.95
N ILE A 72 3.56 2.69 6.16
CA ILE A 72 3.60 4.03 6.75
C ILE A 72 5.04 4.53 6.83
N PHE A 73 5.95 3.71 7.34
CA PHE A 73 7.38 4.04 7.39
C PHE A 73 7.94 4.34 6.01
N CYS A 74 7.67 3.50 5.01
CA CYS A 74 8.11 3.73 3.64
C CYS A 74 7.59 5.04 3.05
N VAL A 75 6.31 5.37 3.23
CA VAL A 75 5.73 6.63 2.74
C VAL A 75 6.45 7.84 3.36
N LEU A 76 6.61 7.85 4.68
CA LEU A 76 7.30 8.95 5.38
C LEU A 76 8.74 9.11 4.88
N MET A 77 9.48 8.00 4.78
CA MET A 77 10.86 8.01 4.33
C MET A 77 11.01 8.40 2.86
N SER A 78 10.05 8.03 2.01
CA SER A 78 10.02 8.38 0.59
C SER A 78 9.73 9.88 0.39
N VAL A 79 8.77 10.43 1.13
CA VAL A 79 8.44 11.87 1.11
C VAL A 79 9.61 12.71 1.65
N GLN A 80 10.22 12.28 2.76
CA GLN A 80 11.42 12.92 3.29
C GLN A 80 12.57 12.90 2.27
N GLY A 81 12.78 11.77 1.59
CA GLY A 81 13.77 11.63 0.53
C GLY A 81 13.52 12.62 -0.62
N ALA A 82 12.28 12.76 -1.08
CA ALA A 82 11.91 13.72 -2.12
C ALA A 82 12.16 15.18 -1.69
N ARG A 83 11.81 15.54 -0.44
CA ARG A 83 12.03 16.89 0.12
C ARG A 83 13.51 17.24 0.23
N ASN A 84 14.34 16.28 0.63
CA ASN A 84 15.78 16.46 0.79
C ASN A 84 16.55 16.28 -0.54
N GLN A 85 15.85 16.22 -1.68
CA GLN A 85 16.44 15.94 -3.01
C GLN A 85 17.24 14.62 -3.08
N ASN A 86 17.03 13.71 -2.11
CA ASN A 86 17.64 12.39 -2.09
C ASN A 86 16.75 11.41 -2.88
N LEU A 87 16.93 11.42 -4.20
CA LEU A 87 16.15 10.61 -5.13
C LEU A 87 16.31 9.10 -4.87
N ARG A 88 17.51 8.66 -4.46
CA ARG A 88 17.76 7.25 -4.13
C ARG A 88 16.87 6.79 -2.98
N ARG A 89 16.77 7.59 -1.91
CA ARG A 89 15.88 7.31 -0.78
C ARG A 89 14.41 7.35 -1.19
N HIS A 90 14.01 8.35 -1.98
CA HIS A 90 12.64 8.45 -2.49
C HIS A 90 12.21 7.18 -3.24
N ILE A 91 13.04 6.72 -4.19
CA ILE A 91 12.77 5.54 -5.03
C ILE A 91 12.76 4.27 -4.19
N LEU A 92 13.78 4.05 -3.35
CA LEU A 92 13.91 2.81 -2.57
C LEU A 92 12.67 2.56 -1.71
N PHE A 93 12.22 3.59 -0.99
CA PHE A 93 11.05 3.47 -0.12
C PHE A 93 9.72 3.51 -0.89
N ALA A 94 9.63 4.22 -2.01
CA ALA A 94 8.45 4.13 -2.88
C ALA A 94 8.27 2.70 -3.43
N VAL A 95 9.34 2.09 -3.93
CA VAL A 95 9.33 0.70 -4.40
C VAL A 95 9.01 -0.26 -3.25
N GLY A 96 9.61 -0.06 -2.07
CA GLY A 96 9.32 -0.85 -0.88
C GLY A 96 7.84 -0.81 -0.46
N ALA A 97 7.22 0.37 -0.50
CA ALA A 97 5.78 0.51 -0.25
C ALA A 97 4.94 -0.23 -1.30
N TYR A 98 5.28 -0.10 -2.58
CA TYR A 98 4.56 -0.77 -3.67
C TYR A 98 4.66 -2.30 -3.59
N LEU A 99 5.86 -2.83 -3.32
CA LEU A 99 6.05 -4.26 -3.10
C LEU A 99 5.25 -4.74 -1.89
N GLY A 100 5.19 -3.94 -0.83
CA GLY A 100 4.34 -4.21 0.33
C GLY A 100 2.87 -4.38 -0.08
N THR A 101 2.35 -3.52 -0.96
CA THR A 101 0.96 -3.63 -1.43
C THR A 101 0.70 -4.81 -2.36
N VAL A 102 1.68 -5.17 -3.18
CA VAL A 102 1.60 -6.40 -3.98
C VAL A 102 1.55 -7.61 -3.04
N GLY A 103 2.42 -7.66 -2.03
CA GLY A 103 2.41 -8.69 -1.00
C GLY A 103 1.09 -8.77 -0.24
N ALA A 104 0.52 -7.62 0.14
CA ALA A 104 -0.80 -7.56 0.78
C ALA A 104 -1.90 -8.15 -0.11
N THR A 105 -1.87 -7.82 -1.40
CA THR A 105 -2.85 -8.30 -2.39
C THR A 105 -2.75 -9.82 -2.57
N LEU A 106 -1.53 -10.35 -2.69
CA LEU A 106 -1.30 -11.80 -2.76
C LEU A 106 -1.79 -12.51 -1.48
N GLY A 107 -1.51 -11.94 -0.31
CA GLY A 107 -2.01 -12.47 0.96
C GLY A 107 -3.53 -12.41 1.09
N ALA A 108 -4.18 -11.43 0.46
CA ALA A 108 -5.63 -11.32 0.41
C ALA A 108 -6.28 -12.35 -0.53
N LEU A 109 -5.57 -12.81 -1.58
CA LEU A 109 -6.01 -13.84 -2.53
C LEU A 109 -5.68 -15.28 -2.08
N ALA A 110 -5.02 -15.45 -0.93
CA ALA A 110 -4.67 -16.76 -0.40
C ALA A 110 -5.94 -17.62 -0.09
N PRO A 111 -5.86 -18.96 -0.20
CA PRO A 111 -6.98 -19.85 0.09
C PRO A 111 -7.57 -19.62 1.48
N GLY A 112 -8.90 -19.64 1.59
CA GLY A 112 -9.61 -19.35 2.84
C GLY A 112 -9.81 -17.86 3.13
N ARG A 113 -9.50 -16.95 2.20
CA ARG A 113 -9.80 -15.51 2.29
C ARG A 113 -11.02 -15.15 1.45
N MET A 114 -11.72 -14.08 1.86
CA MET A 114 -12.95 -13.62 1.18
C MET A 114 -12.72 -13.34 -0.31
N LEU A 115 -11.62 -12.67 -0.68
CA LEU A 115 -11.28 -12.41 -2.07
C LEU A 115 -10.99 -13.69 -2.87
N HIS A 116 -10.38 -14.71 -2.25
CA HIS A 116 -10.18 -16.00 -2.92
C HIS A 116 -11.52 -16.65 -3.29
N GLY A 117 -12.50 -16.66 -2.38
CA GLY A 117 -13.83 -17.20 -2.66
C GLY A 117 -14.61 -16.43 -3.74
N ILE A 118 -14.34 -15.13 -3.92
CA ILE A 118 -14.97 -14.33 -4.99
C ILE A 118 -14.36 -14.63 -6.36
N PHE A 119 -13.04 -14.83 -6.44
CA PHE A 119 -12.32 -14.99 -7.71
C PHE A 119 -12.11 -16.45 -8.15
N PHE A 120 -12.04 -17.39 -7.21
CA PHE A 120 -11.70 -18.80 -7.45
C PHE A 120 -12.71 -19.79 -6.85
N GLY A 121 -13.76 -19.30 -6.18
CA GLY A 121 -14.84 -20.11 -5.60
C GLY A 121 -15.99 -20.37 -6.55
#